data_AF-A0A8S4AAY2-F1
#
_entry.id   AF-A0A8S4AAY2-F1
#
_cell.length_a   1.000
_cell.length_b   1.000
_cell.length_c   1.000
_cell.angle_alpha   90.00
_cell.angle_beta   90.00
_cell.angle_gamma   90.00
#
_symmetry.space_group_name_H-M   'P 1'
#
loop_
_entity.id
_entity.type
_entity.pdbx_description
1 polymer ?
#
loop_
_entity_poly.entity_id
_entity_poly.type
_entity_poly.pdbx_seq_one_letter_code
_entity_poly.pdbx_strand_id
1 'polypeptide(L)'
;SGYNVTVLVRDPGRLPADHKAARVVVGDVLSKEDVKKTMEGQDAVIIILGTRNDLSPTTMMSEGTKNILEAMKSRGIRKVVGCMSAFLLWDRSKVPPRLLPVTEDHDRMYTELKTSGLDYVAVMPPHIAGDLPLTQSYLVAEQMLKGRAISKHDLGHFFVRCLSTAEWDGKTVGVWGEYK
;
A
#
# COMPACT_ATOMS: atom_id res chain seq x y z
N SER A 1 4.84 -11.04 -14.95
CA SER A 1 3.73 -10.16 -15.35
C SER A 1 4.26 -9.08 -16.28
N GLY A 2 3.51 -8.70 -17.32
CA GLY A 2 3.88 -7.67 -18.30
C GLY A 2 3.25 -6.30 -18.02
N TYR A 3 3.20 -5.87 -16.75
CA TYR A 3 2.60 -4.58 -16.40
C TYR A 3 3.47 -3.42 -16.90
N ASN A 4 2.81 -2.39 -17.44
CA ASN A 4 3.44 -1.14 -17.81
C ASN A 4 3.48 -0.21 -16.58
N VAL A 5 4.52 -0.34 -15.75
CA VAL A 5 4.57 0.29 -14.42
C VAL A 5 5.08 1.73 -14.49
N THR A 6 4.28 2.69 -14.01
CA THR A 6 4.78 4.02 -13.61
C THR A 6 5.08 4.05 -12.11
N VAL A 7 6.22 4.63 -11.70
CA VAL A 7 6.55 4.89 -10.29
C VAL A 7 6.68 6.39 -10.02
N LEU A 8 6.17 6.86 -8.88
CA LEU A 8 6.42 8.19 -8.33
C LEU A 8 7.51 8.10 -7.26
N VAL A 9 8.62 8.79 -7.45
CA VAL A 9 9.77 8.75 -6.54
C VAL A 9 10.28 10.16 -6.23
N ARG A 10 10.63 10.42 -4.98
CA ARG A 10 11.30 11.69 -4.60
C ARG A 10 12.77 11.72 -5.05
N ASP A 11 13.41 10.56 -5.00
CA ASP A 11 14.83 10.37 -5.29
C ASP A 11 14.97 9.12 -6.19
N PRO A 12 15.20 9.30 -7.51
CA PRO A 12 15.32 8.18 -8.44
C PRO A 12 16.58 7.35 -8.18
N GLY A 13 17.60 7.88 -7.48
CA GLY A 13 18.80 7.13 -7.10
C GLY A 13 18.54 5.98 -6.13
N ARG A 14 17.32 5.91 -5.56
CA ARG A 14 16.88 4.79 -4.71
C ARG A 14 16.25 3.64 -5.48
N LEU A 15 16.02 3.79 -6.78
CA LEU A 15 15.59 2.68 -7.61
C LEU A 15 16.79 1.77 -7.92
N PRO A 16 16.59 0.44 -7.95
CA PRO A 16 17.61 -0.47 -8.45
C PRO A 16 18.01 -0.12 -9.88
N ALA A 17 19.31 -0.22 -10.21
CA ALA A 17 19.81 0.10 -11.54
C ALA A 17 19.15 -0.72 -12.67
N ASP A 18 18.65 -1.92 -12.33
CA ASP A 18 18.01 -2.86 -13.23
C ASP A 18 16.47 -2.81 -13.20
N HIS A 19 15.88 -1.76 -12.58
CA HIS A 19 14.44 -1.62 -12.46
C HIS A 19 13.71 -1.71 -13.80
N LYS A 20 12.50 -2.26 -13.79
CA LYS A 20 11.66 -2.45 -14.99
C LYS A 20 10.46 -1.51 -15.06
N ALA A 21 10.44 -0.44 -14.25
CA ALA A 21 9.46 0.61 -14.40
C ALA A 21 9.55 1.22 -15.80
N ALA A 22 8.43 1.26 -16.51
CA ALA A 22 8.36 1.83 -17.85
C ALA A 22 8.40 3.35 -17.84
N ARG A 23 7.94 3.97 -16.74
CA ARG A 23 8.02 5.40 -16.51
C ARG A 23 8.38 5.70 -15.07
N VAL A 24 9.29 6.66 -14.88
CA VAL A 24 9.68 7.19 -13.58
C VAL A 24 9.27 8.66 -13.54
N VAL A 25 8.39 9.02 -12.61
CA VAL A 25 8.02 10.40 -12.32
C VAL A 25 8.77 10.82 -11.07
N VAL A 26 9.60 11.85 -11.18
CA VAL A 26 10.28 12.44 -10.02
C VAL A 26 9.37 13.49 -9.40
N GLY A 27 9.02 13.33 -8.13
CA GLY A 27 8.09 14.22 -7.44
C GLY A 27 7.71 13.74 -6.05
N ASP A 28 6.73 14.40 -5.44
CA ASP A 28 6.22 14.10 -4.10
C ASP A 28 4.74 13.72 -4.15
N VAL A 29 4.34 12.73 -3.35
CA VAL A 29 2.93 12.33 -3.24
C VAL A 29 2.05 13.45 -2.63
N LEU A 30 2.66 14.37 -1.90
CA LEU A 30 2.00 15.58 -1.38
C LEU A 30 1.76 16.64 -2.47
N SER A 31 2.41 16.52 -3.64
CA SER A 31 2.14 17.36 -4.80
C SER A 31 1.01 16.78 -5.65
N LYS A 32 -0.14 17.46 -5.67
CA LYS A 32 -1.28 17.07 -6.54
C LYS A 32 -0.88 17.00 -8.01
N GLU A 33 0.03 17.85 -8.45
CA GLU A 33 0.50 17.88 -9.84
C GLU A 33 1.33 16.63 -10.17
N ASP A 34 2.26 16.25 -9.29
CA ASP A 34 3.12 15.07 -9.49
C ASP A 34 2.29 13.78 -9.48
N VAL A 35 1.32 13.70 -8.56
CA VAL A 35 0.36 12.60 -8.53
C VAL A 35 -0.47 12.56 -9.82
N LYS A 36 -1.01 13.69 -10.30
CA LYS A 36 -1.77 13.73 -11.56
C LYS A 36 -0.95 13.27 -12.76
N LYS A 37 0.31 13.68 -12.88
CA LYS A 37 1.25 13.23 -13.94
C LYS A 37 1.45 11.71 -13.87
N THR A 38 1.69 11.19 -12.66
CA THR A 38 1.89 9.76 -12.41
C THR A 38 0.73 8.90 -12.88
N MET A 39 -0.51 9.41 -12.76
CA MET A 39 -1.74 8.68 -13.11
C MET A 39 -2.06 8.60 -14.61
N GLU A 40 -1.30 9.27 -15.47
CA GLU A 40 -1.55 9.20 -16.92
C GLU A 40 -1.42 7.78 -17.48
N GLY A 41 -2.47 7.32 -18.18
CA GLY A 41 -2.50 6.00 -18.83
C GLY A 41 -2.45 4.81 -17.87
N GLN A 42 -2.78 5.00 -16.59
CA GLN A 42 -2.80 3.92 -15.59
C GLN A 42 -4.22 3.36 -15.42
N ASP A 43 -4.32 2.04 -15.22
CA ASP A 43 -5.60 1.35 -15.03
C ASP A 43 -5.92 1.07 -13.55
N ALA A 44 -4.89 1.06 -12.70
CA ALA A 44 -5.00 0.76 -11.27
C ALA A 44 -3.83 1.39 -10.50
N VAL A 45 -3.96 1.47 -9.17
CA VAL A 45 -2.93 2.04 -8.28
C VAL A 45 -2.60 1.08 -7.14
N ILE A 46 -1.31 0.95 -6.83
CA ILE A 46 -0.82 0.31 -5.60
C ILE A 46 -0.17 1.40 -4.74
N ILE A 47 -0.60 1.52 -3.48
CA ILE A 47 -0.08 2.47 -2.50
C ILE A 47 0.76 1.72 -1.46
N ILE A 48 2.08 1.88 -1.52
CA ILE A 48 3.06 1.34 -0.56
C ILE A 48 3.83 2.49 0.09
N LEU A 49 3.10 3.54 0.51
CA LEU A 49 3.68 4.66 1.23
C LEU A 49 4.06 4.25 2.65
N GLY A 50 5.07 4.91 3.20
CA GLY A 50 5.54 4.67 4.55
C GLY A 50 6.61 5.67 4.96
N THR A 51 6.84 5.81 6.26
CA THR A 51 7.78 6.77 6.85
C THR A 51 9.20 6.21 7.04
N ARG A 52 9.48 5.03 6.48
CA ARG A 52 10.72 4.27 6.71
C ARG A 52 10.90 4.01 8.22
N ASN A 53 11.96 4.56 8.82
CA ASN A 53 12.25 4.41 10.25
C ASN A 53 11.76 5.60 11.08
N ASP A 54 11.18 6.61 10.46
CA ASP A 54 10.63 7.76 11.17
C ASP A 54 9.28 7.40 11.79
N LEU A 55 9.20 7.56 13.11
CA LEU A 55 8.04 7.22 13.91
C LEU A 55 7.37 8.47 14.51
N SER A 56 7.78 9.68 14.09
CA SER A 56 7.16 10.92 14.53
C SER A 56 5.69 11.00 14.08
N PRO A 57 4.87 11.86 14.72
CA PRO A 57 3.58 12.26 14.18
C PRO A 57 3.70 12.67 12.71
N THR A 58 2.76 12.21 11.89
CA THR A 58 2.79 12.37 10.43
C THR A 58 1.38 12.40 9.87
N THR A 59 1.17 13.11 8.77
CA THR A 59 -0.04 13.04 7.92
C THR A 59 0.28 12.63 6.49
N MET A 60 1.54 12.26 6.22
CA MET A 60 2.06 12.10 4.87
C MET A 60 1.33 10.98 4.11
N MET A 61 1.00 9.88 4.78
CA MET A 61 0.35 8.74 4.13
C MET A 61 -1.12 9.05 3.82
N SER A 62 -1.83 9.71 4.74
CA SER A 62 -3.23 10.08 4.53
C SER A 62 -3.39 11.18 3.48
N GLU A 63 -2.60 12.26 3.55
CA GLU A 63 -2.64 13.35 2.57
C GLU A 63 -2.20 12.89 1.19
N GLY A 64 -1.14 12.07 1.11
CA GLY A 64 -0.71 11.45 -0.14
C GLY A 64 -1.79 10.55 -0.74
N THR A 65 -2.45 9.74 0.08
CA THR A 65 -3.56 8.88 -0.35
C THR A 65 -4.73 9.71 -0.84
N LYS A 66 -5.11 10.79 -0.15
CA LYS A 66 -6.16 11.71 -0.60
C LYS A 66 -5.87 12.28 -1.98
N ASN A 67 -4.65 12.76 -2.22
CA ASN A 67 -4.22 13.26 -3.53
C ASN A 67 -4.33 12.18 -4.62
N ILE A 68 -3.92 10.95 -4.31
CA ILE A 68 -4.04 9.79 -5.22
C ILE A 68 -5.50 9.53 -5.56
N LEU A 69 -6.38 9.45 -4.56
CA LEU A 69 -7.80 9.14 -4.76
C LEU A 69 -8.53 10.25 -5.55
N GLU A 70 -8.21 11.52 -5.29
CA GLU A 70 -8.71 12.65 -6.08
C GLU A 70 -8.28 12.53 -7.55
N ALA A 71 -7.00 12.24 -7.82
CA ALA A 71 -6.48 12.08 -9.17
C ALA A 71 -7.10 10.86 -9.89
N MET A 72 -7.24 9.73 -9.20
CA MET A 72 -7.91 8.53 -9.70
C MET A 72 -9.34 8.84 -10.16
N LYS A 73 -10.14 9.50 -9.30
CA LYS A 73 -11.51 9.92 -9.62
C LYS A 73 -11.57 10.81 -10.85
N SER A 74 -10.68 11.80 -10.95
CA SER A 74 -10.63 12.71 -12.11
C SER A 74 -10.30 12.02 -13.44
N ARG A 75 -9.70 10.83 -13.38
CA ARG A 75 -9.30 10.03 -14.55
C ARG A 75 -10.14 8.79 -14.77
N GLY A 76 -11.14 8.52 -13.92
CA GLY A 76 -11.96 7.31 -14.00
C GLY A 76 -11.24 6.01 -13.60
N ILE A 77 -10.08 6.10 -12.93
CA ILE A 77 -9.36 4.92 -12.44
C ILE A 77 -10.08 4.41 -11.19
N ARG A 78 -10.49 3.14 -11.20
CA ARG A 78 -11.31 2.59 -10.10
C ARG A 78 -10.54 1.72 -9.11
N LYS A 79 -9.55 0.95 -9.56
CA LYS A 79 -8.89 -0.06 -8.72
C LYS A 79 -7.74 0.52 -7.90
N VAL A 80 -7.79 0.38 -6.58
CA VAL A 80 -6.69 0.80 -5.68
C VAL A 80 -6.39 -0.25 -4.63
N VAL A 81 -5.12 -0.57 -4.42
CA VAL A 81 -4.67 -1.49 -3.39
C VAL A 81 -3.74 -0.74 -2.44
N GLY A 82 -4.15 -0.54 -1.20
CA GLY A 82 -3.39 0.20 -0.20
C GLY A 82 -2.73 -0.73 0.81
N CYS A 83 -1.47 -0.46 1.17
CA CYS A 83 -0.82 -1.05 2.32
C CYS A 83 -1.02 -0.16 3.54
N MET A 84 -1.50 -0.74 4.64
CA MET A 84 -1.49 -0.13 5.97
C MET A 84 -0.73 -1.08 6.91
N SER A 85 -1.29 -1.39 8.07
CA SER A 85 -0.69 -2.27 9.07
C SER A 85 -1.75 -3.12 9.75
N ALA A 86 -1.37 -4.33 10.15
CA ALA A 86 -2.16 -5.20 11.01
C ALA A 86 -2.60 -4.54 12.33
N PHE A 87 -1.95 -3.47 12.78
CA PHE A 87 -2.38 -2.73 13.98
C PHE A 87 -3.80 -2.18 13.87
N LEU A 88 -4.31 -1.93 12.66
CA LEU A 88 -5.72 -1.53 12.45
C LEU A 88 -6.72 -2.67 12.71
N LEU A 89 -6.25 -3.92 12.76
CA LEU A 89 -7.04 -5.09 13.14
C LEU A 89 -6.96 -5.42 14.64
N TRP A 90 -6.11 -4.71 15.38
CA TRP A 90 -5.83 -5.02 16.78
C TRP A 90 -6.57 -4.05 17.71
N ASP A 91 -6.74 -4.48 18.96
CA ASP A 91 -7.11 -3.55 20.02
C ASP A 91 -6.05 -2.44 20.13
N ARG A 92 -6.49 -1.17 20.14
CA ARG A 92 -5.59 -0.01 20.16
C ARG A 92 -4.62 -0.04 21.35
N SER A 93 -5.03 -0.57 22.49
CA SER A 93 -4.18 -0.71 23.69
C SER A 93 -2.99 -1.64 23.48
N LYS A 94 -3.03 -2.51 22.46
CA LYS A 94 -1.94 -3.44 22.10
C LYS A 94 -0.94 -2.85 21.11
N VAL A 95 -1.20 -1.66 20.58
CA VAL A 95 -0.27 -0.98 19.67
C VAL A 95 0.88 -0.39 20.49
N PRO A 96 2.15 -0.71 20.20
CA PRO A 96 3.27 -0.12 20.93
C PRO A 96 3.22 1.42 20.88
N PRO A 97 3.39 2.14 22.01
CA PRO A 97 3.21 3.60 22.06
C PRO A 97 4.03 4.36 21.01
N ARG A 98 5.26 3.92 20.73
CA ARG A 98 6.13 4.52 19.70
C ARG A 98 5.59 4.40 18.27
N LEU A 99 4.65 3.48 18.01
CA LEU A 99 4.04 3.27 16.70
C LEU A 99 2.67 3.92 16.58
N LEU A 100 2.14 4.49 17.67
CA LEU A 100 0.82 5.14 17.66
C LEU A 100 0.73 6.26 16.62
N PRO A 101 1.69 7.20 16.50
CA PRO A 101 1.52 8.32 15.57
C PRO A 101 1.46 7.87 14.09
N VAL A 102 2.24 6.85 13.73
CA VAL A 102 2.21 6.24 12.39
C VAL A 102 0.93 5.42 12.18
N THR A 103 0.46 4.73 13.22
CA THR A 103 -0.79 3.95 13.16
C THR A 103 -2.01 4.85 13.01
N GLU A 104 -2.03 6.00 13.70
CA GLU A 104 -3.07 7.03 13.54
C GLU A 104 -3.12 7.58 12.11
N ASP A 105 -1.98 7.67 11.42
CA ASP A 105 -1.97 8.06 10.02
C ASP A 105 -2.45 6.95 9.07
N HIS A 106 -2.16 5.69 9.40
CA HIS A 106 -2.80 4.57 8.72
C HIS A 106 -4.32 4.55 8.94
N ASP A 107 -4.84 4.92 10.13
CA ASP A 107 -6.27 5.05 10.36
C ASP A 107 -6.88 6.10 9.43
N ARG A 108 -6.27 7.28 9.32
CA ARG A 108 -6.72 8.34 8.39
C ARG A 108 -6.64 7.88 6.94
N MET A 109 -5.52 7.28 6.52
CA MET A 109 -5.36 6.70 5.18
C MET A 109 -6.44 5.66 4.88
N TYR A 110 -6.77 4.78 5.84
CA TYR A 110 -7.82 3.79 5.69
C TYR A 110 -9.20 4.44 5.55
N THR A 111 -9.50 5.50 6.33
CA THR A 111 -10.74 6.27 6.17
C THR A 111 -10.86 6.88 4.78
N GLU A 112 -9.79 7.50 4.26
CA GLU A 112 -9.76 8.04 2.89
C GLU A 112 -10.04 6.95 1.85
N LEU A 113 -9.36 5.80 1.95
CA LEU A 113 -9.58 4.66 1.05
C LEU A 113 -11.01 4.15 1.10
N LYS A 114 -11.52 3.86 2.30
CA LYS A 114 -12.84 3.25 2.52
C LYS A 114 -13.99 4.15 2.08
N THR A 115 -13.85 5.46 2.26
CA THR A 115 -14.89 6.43 1.88
C THR A 115 -14.74 6.95 0.45
N SER A 116 -13.72 6.50 -0.28
CA SER A 116 -13.43 6.98 -1.64
C SER A 116 -14.51 6.64 -2.67
N GLY A 117 -15.27 5.56 -2.48
CA GLY A 117 -16.17 5.00 -3.50
C GLY A 117 -15.46 4.30 -4.66
N LEU A 118 -14.15 4.07 -4.53
CA LEU A 118 -13.32 3.29 -5.47
C LEU A 118 -13.33 1.80 -5.08
N ASP A 119 -12.87 0.96 -6.01
CA ASP A 119 -12.76 -0.48 -5.84
C ASP A 119 -11.46 -0.76 -5.06
N TYR A 120 -11.50 -0.48 -3.75
CA TYR A 120 -10.33 -0.50 -2.88
C TYR A 120 -10.07 -1.89 -2.29
N VAL A 121 -8.80 -2.20 -2.04
CA VAL A 121 -8.38 -3.31 -1.18
C VAL A 121 -7.47 -2.74 -0.10
N ALA A 122 -7.88 -2.88 1.18
CA ALA A 122 -7.09 -2.42 2.31
C ALA A 122 -6.28 -3.57 2.91
N VAL A 123 -4.96 -3.58 2.68
CA VAL A 123 -4.05 -4.66 3.07
C VAL A 123 -3.39 -4.34 4.41
N MET A 124 -3.52 -5.23 5.37
CA MET A 124 -3.06 -5.07 6.75
C MET A 124 -2.06 -6.18 7.12
N PRO A 125 -0.80 -6.08 6.64
CA PRO A 125 0.23 -7.06 6.93
C PRO A 125 0.73 -6.95 8.38
N PRO A 126 1.22 -8.05 8.98
CA PRO A 126 1.97 -8.03 10.23
C PRO A 126 3.41 -7.52 9.97
N HIS A 127 4.40 -7.98 10.73
CA HIS A 127 5.79 -7.69 10.46
C HIS A 127 6.17 -8.08 9.02
N ILE A 128 6.71 -7.13 8.26
CA ILE A 128 7.19 -7.36 6.90
C ILE A 128 8.66 -7.77 6.98
N ALA A 129 8.93 -9.05 6.77
CA ALA A 129 10.27 -9.62 6.84
C ALA A 129 11.04 -9.37 5.53
N GLY A 130 12.28 -8.92 5.65
CA GLY A 130 13.13 -8.53 4.53
C GLY A 130 13.98 -9.64 3.93
N ASP A 131 14.12 -10.74 4.66
CA ASP A 131 15.04 -11.86 4.49
C ASP A 131 14.34 -13.18 4.14
N LEU A 132 13.00 -13.22 4.18
CA LEU A 132 12.21 -14.39 3.81
C LEU A 132 11.95 -14.45 2.29
N PRO A 133 11.84 -15.65 1.69
CA PRO A 133 11.71 -15.81 0.24
C PRO A 133 10.32 -15.43 -0.29
N LEU A 134 10.18 -15.40 -1.62
CA LEU A 134 8.87 -15.49 -2.28
C LEU A 134 8.40 -16.95 -2.25
N THR A 135 7.22 -17.23 -1.74
CA THR A 135 6.64 -18.59 -1.77
C THR A 135 5.30 -18.66 -2.48
N GLN A 136 4.59 -17.54 -2.58
CA GLN A 136 3.19 -17.45 -3.05
C GLN A 136 2.21 -18.32 -2.27
N SER A 137 2.62 -18.85 -1.11
CA SER A 137 1.84 -19.74 -0.24
C SER A 137 1.35 -19.03 1.03
N TYR A 138 1.25 -17.71 0.97
CA TYR A 138 0.72 -16.89 2.06
C TYR A 138 -0.80 -17.07 2.20
N LEU A 139 -1.29 -16.80 3.40
CA LEU A 139 -2.69 -16.84 3.76
C LEU A 139 -3.28 -15.42 3.73
N VAL A 140 -4.53 -15.32 3.30
CA VAL A 140 -5.29 -14.07 3.22
C VAL A 140 -6.65 -14.29 3.87
N ALA A 141 -7.06 -13.38 4.74
CA ALA A 141 -8.39 -13.43 5.34
C ALA A 141 -8.96 -12.02 5.55
N GLU A 142 -10.27 -11.89 5.41
CA GLU A 142 -10.99 -10.64 5.62
C GLU A 142 -11.06 -10.32 7.13
N GLN A 143 -10.78 -9.06 7.48
CA GLN A 143 -10.90 -8.49 8.83
C GLN A 143 -10.19 -9.27 9.94
N MET A 144 -9.19 -10.09 9.59
CA MET A 144 -8.42 -10.84 10.59
C MET A 144 -6.98 -11.10 10.16
N LEU A 145 -6.17 -11.42 11.14
CA LEU A 145 -4.78 -11.82 10.97
C LEU A 145 -4.42 -12.89 12.01
N LYS A 146 -3.85 -14.01 11.59
CA LYS A 146 -3.39 -15.07 12.51
C LYS A 146 -1.87 -15.17 12.61
N GLY A 147 -1.15 -14.88 11.53
CA GLY A 147 0.31 -14.95 11.50
C GLY A 147 0.99 -13.69 12.04
N ARG A 148 2.30 -13.81 12.29
CA ARG A 148 3.13 -12.73 12.84
C ARG A 148 4.06 -12.08 11.83
N ALA A 149 4.21 -12.65 10.65
CA ALA A 149 5.09 -12.14 9.61
C ALA A 149 4.56 -12.40 8.19
N ILE A 150 5.04 -11.61 7.25
CA ILE A 150 4.90 -11.81 5.81
C ILE A 150 6.23 -11.42 5.14
N SER A 151 6.70 -12.20 4.19
CA SER A 151 7.83 -11.82 3.32
C SER A 151 7.45 -10.57 2.52
N LYS A 152 8.37 -9.61 2.39
CA LYS A 152 8.18 -8.46 1.49
C LYS A 152 7.88 -8.91 0.05
N HIS A 153 8.39 -10.07 -0.36
CA HIS A 153 8.19 -10.60 -1.71
C HIS A 153 6.78 -11.17 -1.88
N ASP A 154 6.28 -11.91 -0.90
CA ASP A 154 4.91 -12.43 -0.89
C ASP A 154 3.88 -11.31 -0.78
N LEU A 155 4.15 -10.31 0.05
CA LEU A 155 3.30 -9.12 0.15
C LEU A 155 3.25 -8.37 -1.19
N GLY A 156 4.41 -8.19 -1.83
CA GLY A 156 4.50 -7.64 -3.19
C GLY A 156 3.71 -8.46 -4.22
N HIS A 157 3.83 -9.78 -4.16
CA HIS A 157 3.06 -10.68 -5.00
C HIS A 157 1.54 -10.55 -4.78
N PHE A 158 1.09 -10.42 -3.53
CA PHE A 158 -0.32 -10.21 -3.21
C PHE A 158 -0.86 -8.91 -3.78
N PHE A 159 -0.13 -7.79 -3.66
CA PHE A 159 -0.57 -6.51 -4.25
C PHE A 159 -0.79 -6.63 -5.76
N VAL A 160 0.12 -7.29 -6.47
CA VAL A 160 -0.01 -7.51 -7.91
C VAL A 160 -1.18 -8.45 -8.22
N ARG A 161 -1.36 -9.53 -7.43
CA ARG A 161 -2.50 -10.45 -7.58
C ARG A 161 -3.84 -9.74 -7.43
N CYS A 162 -3.96 -8.79 -6.50
CA CYS A 162 -5.17 -7.99 -6.32
C CYS A 162 -5.59 -7.23 -7.59
N LEU A 163 -4.65 -6.87 -8.47
CA LEU A 163 -4.97 -6.17 -9.73
C LEU A 163 -5.75 -7.05 -10.72
N SER A 164 -5.69 -8.38 -10.59
CA SER A 164 -6.30 -9.33 -11.52
C SER A 164 -7.53 -10.05 -10.95
N THR A 165 -8.03 -9.63 -9.79
CA THR A 165 -9.23 -10.20 -9.17
C THR A 165 -10.06 -9.14 -8.46
N ALA A 166 -11.38 -9.30 -8.47
CA ALA A 166 -12.31 -8.49 -7.70
C ALA A 166 -12.67 -9.11 -6.32
N GLU A 167 -12.14 -10.29 -6.01
CA GLU A 167 -12.42 -11.04 -4.77
C GLU A 167 -12.23 -10.19 -3.50
N TRP A 168 -11.28 -9.25 -3.53
CA TRP A 168 -10.87 -8.44 -2.40
C TRP A 168 -11.41 -7.00 -2.41
N ASP A 169 -12.20 -6.65 -3.42
CA ASP A 169 -12.70 -5.28 -3.59
C ASP A 169 -13.70 -4.92 -2.49
N GLY A 170 -13.53 -3.72 -1.94
CA GLY A 170 -14.28 -3.23 -0.79
C GLY A 170 -13.86 -3.86 0.54
N LYS A 171 -12.82 -4.70 0.58
CA LYS A 171 -12.43 -5.47 1.77
C LYS A 171 -11.16 -4.95 2.44
N THR A 172 -11.14 -5.20 3.74
CA THR A 172 -9.95 -5.12 4.58
C THR A 172 -9.42 -6.52 4.79
N VAL A 173 -8.15 -6.76 4.48
CA VAL A 173 -7.54 -8.11 4.45
C VAL A 173 -6.25 -8.15 5.26
N GLY A 174 -6.13 -9.14 6.14
CA GLY A 174 -4.84 -9.52 6.71
C GLY A 174 -4.13 -10.52 5.79
N VAL A 175 -2.82 -10.35 5.64
CA VAL A 175 -1.97 -11.19 4.79
C VAL A 175 -0.74 -11.63 5.56
N TRP A 176 -0.54 -12.93 5.73
CA TRP A 176 0.59 -13.50 6.48
C TRP A 176 1.11 -14.77 5.85
N GLY A 177 2.38 -15.09 6.09
CA GLY A 177 2.99 -16.33 5.63
C GLY A 177 3.34 -17.25 6.80
N GLU A 178 3.57 -18.52 6.46
CA GLU A 178 4.18 -19.52 7.32
C GLU A 178 5.49 -19.95 6.65
N TYR A 179 6.61 -19.46 7.19
CA TYR A 179 7.95 -19.73 6.67
C TYR A 179 8.60 -20.77 7.57
N LYS A 180 9.13 -21.84 6.97
CA LYS A 180 9.86 -22.89 7.68
C LYS A 180 11.33 -22.53 7.80
#